data_AF-F0JI05-F1
#
_entry.id   AF-F0JI05-F1
#
_cell.length_a   1.000
_cell.length_b   1.000
_cell.length_c   1.000
_cell.angle_alpha   90.00
_cell.angle_beta   90.00
_cell.angle_gamma   90.00
#
_symmetry.space_group_name_H-M   'P 1'
#
loop_
_entity.id
_entity.type
_entity.pdbx_description
1 polymer ?
#
loop_
_entity_poly.entity_id
_entity_poly.type
_entity_poly.pdbx_seq_one_letter_code
_entity_poly.pdbx_strand_id
1 'polypeptide(L)'
;MKEFIPRLDAKEKSFHGLLAVGGLAGIIEGSVRYGFTLHTAFPGMLLTLLGAFLGGFTGLFLKDCCRTWRGRKPYRGVHNDGWMLGGFLGALLGTLFQVAASPDGANLVIGSIVGAYLGAACGALPDEFVTPILSRMIERTSDRP
;
A
#
# COMPACT_ATOMS: atom_id res chain seq x y z
N MET A 1 -13.97 2.12 -31.92
CA MET A 1 -14.43 2.44 -30.55
C MET A 1 -13.67 1.62 -29.51
N LYS A 2 -12.34 1.79 -29.45
CA LYS A 2 -11.49 1.28 -28.37
C LYS A 2 -10.91 2.52 -27.71
N GLU A 3 -10.86 2.51 -26.37
CA GLU A 3 -10.39 3.59 -25.48
C GLU A 3 -11.45 4.62 -25.05
N PHE A 4 -12.44 4.17 -24.27
CA PHE A 4 -13.21 5.06 -23.37
C PHE A 4 -12.95 4.78 -21.89
N ILE A 5 -12.10 3.79 -21.58
CA ILE A 5 -11.68 3.48 -20.21
C ILE A 5 -10.26 4.01 -20.04
N PRO A 6 -10.04 5.08 -19.25
CA PRO A 6 -8.69 5.54 -18.95
C PRO A 6 -7.90 4.41 -18.29
N ARG A 7 -6.68 4.17 -18.77
CA ARG A 7 -5.79 3.17 -18.16
C ARG A 7 -5.36 3.68 -16.80
N LEU A 8 -5.81 2.99 -15.75
CA LEU A 8 -5.41 3.28 -14.37
C LEU A 8 -3.89 3.20 -14.22
N ASP A 9 -3.31 4.22 -13.60
CA ASP A 9 -1.88 4.25 -13.27
C ASP A 9 -1.55 3.19 -12.19
N ALA A 10 -0.29 2.77 -12.09
CA ALA A 10 0.17 1.81 -11.10
C ALA A 10 -0.19 2.27 -9.68
N LYS A 11 -0.08 3.57 -9.41
CA LYS A 11 -0.48 4.19 -8.14
C LYS A 11 -1.95 3.97 -7.83
N GLU A 12 -2.84 4.21 -8.78
CA GLU A 12 -4.29 4.07 -8.60
C GLU A 12 -4.65 2.60 -8.39
N LYS A 13 -4.02 1.69 -9.14
CA LYS A 13 -4.18 0.24 -8.94
C LYS A 13 -3.74 -0.18 -7.55
N SER A 14 -2.60 0.30 -7.06
CA SER A 14 -2.13 0.02 -5.71
C SER A 14 -3.04 0.62 -4.65
N PHE A 15 -3.57 1.83 -4.88
CA PHE A 15 -4.54 2.44 -3.98
C PHE A 15 -5.82 1.61 -3.88
N HIS A 16 -6.41 1.20 -5.00
CA HIS A 16 -7.59 0.33 -4.99
C HIS A 16 -7.29 -1.06 -4.40
N GLY A 17 -6.10 -1.60 -4.67
CA GLY A 17 -5.64 -2.86 -4.07
C GLY A 17 -5.52 -2.75 -2.55
N LEU A 18 -4.96 -1.66 -2.04
CA LEU A 18 -4.85 -1.38 -0.60
C LEU A 18 -6.22 -1.34 0.07
N LEU A 19 -7.17 -0.62 -0.54
CA LEU A 19 -8.54 -0.57 -0.07
C LEU A 19 -9.20 -1.95 -0.11
N ALA A 20 -9.05 -2.68 -1.21
CA ALA A 20 -9.62 -4.03 -1.33
C ALA A 20 -9.11 -4.96 -0.22
N VAL A 21 -7.79 -4.95 0.06
CA VAL A 21 -7.20 -5.77 1.14
C VAL A 21 -7.76 -5.36 2.50
N GLY A 22 -7.79 -4.06 2.82
CA GLY A 22 -8.34 -3.58 4.10
C GLY A 22 -9.83 -3.87 4.26
N GLY A 23 -10.60 -3.73 3.19
CA GLY A 23 -12.03 -4.05 3.16
C GLY A 23 -12.31 -5.53 3.34
N LEU A 24 -11.57 -6.40 2.65
CA LEU A 24 -11.68 -7.85 2.82
C LEU A 24 -11.28 -8.30 4.22
N ALA A 25 -10.18 -7.75 4.77
CA ALA A 25 -9.78 -8.02 6.15
C ALA A 25 -10.91 -7.65 7.14
N GLY A 26 -11.55 -6.49 6.95
CA GLY A 26 -12.68 -6.04 7.77
C GLY A 26 -13.92 -6.93 7.62
N ILE A 27 -14.26 -7.35 6.40
CA ILE A 27 -15.39 -8.26 6.15
C ILE A 27 -15.14 -9.61 6.80
N ILE A 28 -13.95 -10.20 6.61
CA ILE A 28 -13.65 -11.53 7.13
C ILE A 28 -13.63 -11.50 8.65
N GLU A 29 -12.92 -10.55 9.26
CA GLU A 29 -12.85 -10.42 10.72
C GLU A 29 -14.22 -10.11 11.35
N GLY A 30 -15.00 -9.21 10.73
CA GLY A 30 -16.37 -8.92 11.15
C GLY A 30 -17.29 -10.14 11.02
N SER A 31 -17.14 -10.89 9.92
CA SER A 31 -17.94 -12.08 9.65
C SER A 31 -17.68 -13.22 10.62
N VAL A 32 -16.42 -13.39 11.02
CA VAL A 32 -16.04 -14.39 12.03
C VAL A 32 -16.61 -14.03 13.41
N ARG A 33 -16.65 -12.75 13.78
CA ARG A 33 -17.11 -12.31 15.12
C ARG A 33 -18.63 -12.18 15.26
N TYR A 34 -19.30 -11.65 14.24
CA TYR A 34 -20.70 -11.22 14.34
C TYR A 34 -21.62 -11.86 13.31
N GLY A 35 -21.12 -12.81 12.50
CA GLY A 35 -21.81 -13.31 11.30
C GLY A 35 -21.63 -12.36 10.12
N PHE A 36 -22.08 -12.77 8.92
CA PHE A 36 -21.79 -12.05 7.67
C PHE A 36 -22.17 -10.57 7.75
N THR A 37 -21.14 -9.71 7.73
CA THR A 37 -21.28 -8.27 7.94
C THR A 37 -20.48 -7.51 6.88
N LEU A 38 -21.20 -6.81 6.00
CA LEU A 38 -20.60 -5.97 4.96
C LEU A 38 -20.18 -4.59 5.48
N HIS A 39 -20.83 -4.10 6.54
CA HIS A 39 -20.57 -2.77 7.08
C HIS A 39 -19.17 -2.63 7.71
N THR A 40 -18.54 -3.74 8.11
CA THR A 40 -17.17 -3.77 8.65
C THR A 40 -16.10 -3.58 7.56
N ALA A 41 -16.48 -3.65 6.28
CA ALA A 41 -15.59 -3.35 5.17
C ALA A 41 -15.07 -1.91 5.23
N PHE A 42 -15.95 -0.95 5.48
CA PHE A 42 -15.61 0.47 5.45
C PHE A 42 -14.60 0.88 6.55
N PRO A 43 -14.80 0.49 7.82
CA PRO A 43 -13.77 0.66 8.85
C PRO A 43 -12.43 -0.02 8.49
N GLY A 44 -12.45 -1.25 7.97
CA GLY A 44 -11.23 -1.96 7.56
C GLY A 44 -10.46 -1.23 6.45
N MET A 45 -11.16 -0.72 5.44
CA MET A 45 -10.59 0.12 4.38
C MET A 45 -9.94 1.39 4.95
N LEU A 46 -10.68 2.15 5.76
CA LEU A 46 -10.20 3.42 6.32
C LEU A 46 -8.98 3.23 7.22
N LEU A 47 -9.01 2.25 8.13
CA LEU A 47 -7.91 2.01 9.05
C LEU A 47 -6.65 1.58 8.31
N THR A 48 -6.79 0.72 7.30
CA THR A 48 -5.66 0.27 6.48
C THR A 48 -5.07 1.45 5.68
N LEU A 49 -5.92 2.32 5.11
CA LEU A 49 -5.48 3.52 4.41
C LEU A 49 -4.76 4.50 5.33
N LEU A 50 -5.27 4.72 6.55
CA LEU A 50 -4.62 5.55 7.56
C LEU A 50 -3.25 4.96 7.97
N GLY A 51 -3.16 3.64 8.10
CA GLY A 51 -1.89 2.94 8.33
C GLY A 51 -0.87 3.23 7.23
N ALA A 52 -1.26 3.07 5.95
CA ALA A 52 -0.40 3.39 4.81
C ALA A 52 0.01 4.86 4.78
N PHE A 53 -0.91 5.79 5.04
CA PHE A 53 -0.62 7.22 5.04
C PHE A 53 0.40 7.60 6.13
N LEU A 54 0.17 7.15 7.37
CA LEU A 54 1.09 7.39 8.49
C LEU A 54 2.45 6.73 8.26
N GLY A 55 2.47 5.53 7.67
CA GLY A 55 3.69 4.83 7.29
C GLY A 55 4.49 5.59 6.24
N GLY A 56 3.83 6.00 5.16
CA GLY A 56 4.42 6.81 4.10
C GLY A 56 4.98 8.14 4.61
N PHE A 57 4.22 8.84 5.46
CA PHE A 57 4.69 10.07 6.12
C PHE A 57 5.93 9.81 6.98
N THR A 58 5.91 8.75 7.80
CA THR A 58 7.04 8.38 8.66
C THR A 58 8.28 8.06 7.83
N GLY A 59 8.13 7.29 6.74
CA GLY A 59 9.22 6.96 5.83
C GLY A 59 9.83 8.19 5.16
N LEU A 60 8.99 9.14 4.69
CA LEU A 60 9.44 10.41 4.13
C LEU A 60 10.15 11.27 5.17
N PHE A 61 9.61 11.35 6.39
CA PHE A 61 10.20 12.12 7.48
C PHE A 61 11.58 11.56 7.88
N LEU A 62 11.67 10.25 8.11
CA LEU A 62 12.93 9.58 8.42
C LEU A 62 13.96 9.77 7.32
N LYS A 63 13.53 9.65 6.06
CA LYS A 63 14.37 9.92 4.89
C LYS A 63 14.92 11.34 4.91
N ASP A 64 14.09 12.35 5.16
CA ASP A 64 14.54 13.75 5.23
C ASP A 64 15.46 14.00 6.41
N CYS A 65 15.23 13.38 7.57
CA CYS A 65 16.17 13.40 8.69
C CYS A 65 17.54 12.82 8.29
N CYS A 66 17.57 11.64 7.67
CA CYS A 66 18.82 11.02 7.21
C CYS A 66 19.54 11.84 6.14
N ARG A 67 18.79 12.47 5.22
CA ARG A 67 19.36 13.34 4.17
C ARG A 67 19.96 14.61 4.79
N THR A 68 19.23 15.24 5.70
CA THR A 68 19.68 16.45 6.41
C THR A 68 20.93 16.15 7.23
N TRP A 69 20.96 15.02 7.94
CA TRP A 69 22.15 14.59 8.69
C TRP A 69 23.37 14.37 7.77
N ARG A 70 23.16 13.90 6.54
CA ARG A 70 24.22 13.76 5.52
C ARG A 70 24.53 15.07 4.76
N GLY A 71 23.99 16.21 5.18
CA GLY A 71 24.20 17.52 4.54
C GLY A 71 23.54 17.65 3.16
N ARG A 72 22.59 16.76 2.82
CA ARG A 72 21.84 16.81 1.56
C ARG A 72 20.57 17.63 1.74
N LYS A 73 20.12 18.28 0.67
CA LYS A 73 18.84 19.01 0.66
C LYS A 73 17.64 18.06 0.91
N PRO A 74 16.59 18.54 1.62
CA PRO A 74 15.34 17.80 1.80
C PRO A 74 14.74 17.35 0.47
N TYR A 75 14.10 16.19 0.48
CA TYR A 75 13.51 15.60 -0.70
C TYR A 75 12.27 16.40 -1.15
N ARG A 76 12.32 16.99 -2.35
CA ARG A 76 11.19 17.71 -2.96
C ARG A 76 10.42 16.77 -3.89
N GLY A 77 9.83 15.73 -3.31
CA GLY A 77 9.19 14.64 -4.03
C GLY A 77 7.97 15.05 -4.82
N VAL A 78 8.08 15.12 -6.15
CA VAL A 78 6.93 15.35 -7.05
C VAL A 78 6.26 14.01 -7.42
N HIS A 79 6.94 12.87 -7.31
CA HIS A 79 6.45 11.55 -7.74
C HIS A 79 7.01 10.39 -6.89
N ASN A 80 6.71 10.36 -5.59
CA ASN A 80 6.98 9.16 -4.80
C ASN A 80 5.70 8.31 -4.82
N ASP A 81 5.58 7.39 -5.77
CA ASP A 81 4.47 6.42 -5.80
C ASP A 81 4.85 5.10 -5.10
N GLY A 82 6.13 4.96 -4.70
CA GLY A 82 6.67 3.80 -4.01
C GLY A 82 6.01 3.53 -2.65
N TRP A 83 5.58 4.56 -1.92
CA TRP A 83 4.87 4.37 -0.65
C TRP A 83 3.46 3.78 -0.86
N MET A 84 2.79 4.05 -1.98
CA MET A 84 1.46 3.49 -2.27
C MET A 84 1.57 2.01 -2.67
N LEU A 85 2.54 1.69 -3.55
CA LEU A 85 2.89 0.31 -3.90
C LEU A 85 3.33 -0.50 -2.68
N GLY A 86 4.23 0.09 -1.88
CA GLY A 86 4.72 -0.51 -0.64
C GLY A 86 3.60 -0.70 0.38
N GLY A 87 2.71 0.28 0.54
CA GLY A 87 1.53 0.18 1.40
C GLY A 87 0.60 -0.97 0.98
N PHE A 88 0.29 -1.09 -0.31
CA PHE A 88 -0.51 -2.20 -0.84
C PHE A 88 0.13 -3.56 -0.56
N LEU A 89 1.40 -3.74 -0.95
CA LEU A 89 2.09 -5.01 -0.78
C LEU A 89 2.25 -5.36 0.71
N GLY A 90 2.57 -4.37 1.53
CA GLY A 90 2.67 -4.52 2.97
C GLY A 90 1.35 -4.93 3.60
N ALA A 91 0.24 -4.30 3.22
CA ALA A 91 -1.09 -4.67 3.69
C ALA A 91 -1.41 -6.13 3.35
N LEU A 92 -1.17 -6.53 2.09
CA LEU A 92 -1.42 -7.90 1.64
C LEU A 92 -0.60 -8.91 2.45
N LEU A 93 0.70 -8.68 2.58
CA LEU A 93 1.59 -9.58 3.33
C LEU A 93 1.26 -9.62 4.81
N GLY A 94 0.92 -8.48 5.42
CA GLY A 94 0.52 -8.40 6.82
C GLY A 94 -0.78 -9.15 7.09
N THR A 95 -1.76 -9.05 6.20
CA THR A 95 -3.00 -9.83 6.28
C THR A 95 -2.73 -11.32 6.08
N LEU A 96 -1.94 -11.72 5.08
CA LEU A 96 -1.60 -13.13 4.84
C LEU A 96 -0.83 -13.74 6.01
N PHE A 97 0.08 -12.99 6.62
CA PHE A 97 0.78 -13.40 7.83
C PHE A 97 -0.20 -13.67 8.97
N GLN A 98 -1.19 -12.80 9.18
CA GLN A 98 -2.22 -13.03 10.19
C GLN A 98 -3.13 -14.22 9.87
N VAL A 99 -3.48 -14.44 8.59
CA VAL A 99 -4.22 -15.65 8.17
C VAL A 99 -3.43 -16.91 8.51
N ALA A 100 -2.11 -16.90 8.28
CA ALA A 100 -1.27 -18.05 8.55
C ALA A 100 -1.00 -18.27 10.06
N ALA A 101 -0.95 -17.20 10.84
CA ALA A 101 -0.58 -17.24 12.26
C ALA A 101 -1.78 -17.28 13.24
N SER A 102 -2.99 -16.95 12.79
CA SER A 102 -4.19 -16.81 13.63
C SER A 102 -5.25 -17.86 13.25
N PRO A 103 -5.39 -18.95 14.03
CA PRO A 103 -6.38 -20.00 13.78
C PRO A 103 -7.83 -19.48 13.81
N ASP A 104 -8.07 -18.44 14.60
CA ASP A 104 -9.40 -17.89 14.84
C ASP A 104 -9.76 -16.75 13.86
N GLY A 105 -8.90 -16.44 12.87
CA GLY A 105 -9.11 -15.30 11.97
C GLY A 105 -9.14 -13.93 12.67
N ALA A 106 -8.70 -13.88 13.93
CA ALA A 106 -8.64 -12.66 14.72
C ALA A 106 -7.46 -11.80 14.27
N ASN A 107 -7.65 -10.47 14.27
CA ASN A 107 -6.62 -9.46 14.03
C ASN A 107 -6.15 -9.32 12.57
N LEU A 108 -6.97 -9.73 11.59
CA LEU A 108 -6.69 -9.54 10.17
C LEU A 108 -6.55 -8.06 9.81
N VAL A 109 -7.42 -7.21 10.38
CA VAL A 109 -7.39 -5.76 10.19
C VAL A 109 -6.12 -5.17 10.82
N ILE A 110 -5.68 -5.68 11.96
CA ILE A 110 -4.43 -5.24 12.58
C ILE A 110 -3.24 -5.62 11.68
N GLY A 111 -3.25 -6.83 11.13
CA GLY A 111 -2.26 -7.27 10.14
C GLY A 111 -2.19 -6.35 8.92
N SER A 112 -3.36 -5.99 8.36
CA SER A 112 -3.42 -5.08 7.20
C SER A 112 -2.91 -3.69 7.55
N ILE A 113 -3.25 -3.14 8.73
CA ILE A 113 -2.79 -1.81 9.18
C ILE A 113 -1.27 -1.78 9.38
N VAL A 114 -0.74 -2.72 10.15
CA VAL A 114 0.70 -2.76 10.48
C VAL A 114 1.52 -3.06 9.23
N GLY A 115 1.05 -3.99 8.41
CA GLY A 115 1.64 -4.30 7.11
C GLY A 115 1.65 -3.07 6.20
N ALA A 116 0.52 -2.38 6.06
CA ALA A 116 0.40 -1.16 5.26
C ALA A 116 1.36 -0.06 5.75
N TYR A 117 1.45 0.13 7.07
CA TYR A 117 2.35 1.10 7.68
C TYR A 117 3.82 0.82 7.35
N LEU A 118 4.29 -0.40 7.64
CA LEU A 118 5.69 -0.79 7.39
C LEU A 118 6.01 -0.77 5.90
N GLY A 119 5.11 -1.32 5.07
CA GLY A 119 5.26 -1.34 3.62
C GLY A 119 5.34 0.06 3.02
N ALA A 120 4.47 0.98 3.44
CA ALA A 120 4.49 2.37 2.97
C ALA A 120 5.74 3.11 3.46
N ALA A 121 6.16 2.90 4.71
CA ALA A 121 7.39 3.49 5.26
C ALA A 121 8.62 3.03 4.47
N CYS A 122 8.75 1.73 4.22
CA CYS A 122 9.83 1.16 3.41
C CYS A 122 9.75 1.64 1.96
N GLY A 123 8.56 1.69 1.37
CA GLY A 123 8.33 2.16 0.00
C GLY A 123 8.59 3.65 -0.20
N ALA A 124 8.59 4.45 0.88
CA ALA A 124 8.92 5.87 0.84
C ALA A 124 10.43 6.16 0.86
N LEU A 125 11.26 5.21 1.31
CA LEU A 125 12.71 5.38 1.44
C LEU A 125 13.47 5.50 0.11
N PRO A 126 13.17 4.71 -0.94
CA PRO A 126 13.84 4.83 -2.23
C PRO A 126 13.79 6.27 -2.75
N ASP A 127 14.93 6.75 -3.26
CA ASP A 127 15.03 8.04 -3.95
C ASP A 127 14.59 7.96 -5.42
N GLU A 128 14.10 6.79 -5.84
CA GLU A 128 13.85 6.49 -7.23
C GLU A 128 12.43 6.84 -7.65
N PHE A 129 12.32 7.37 -8.87
CA PHE A 129 11.07 7.50 -9.57
C PHE A 129 10.62 6.09 -10.00
N VAL A 130 10.02 5.35 -9.07
CA VAL A 130 9.55 3.97 -9.28
C VAL A 130 8.62 3.89 -10.50
N THR A 131 7.82 4.92 -10.74
CA THR A 131 6.85 5.01 -11.84
C THR A 131 7.52 5.13 -13.21
N PRO A 132 8.50 6.04 -13.45
CA PRO A 132 9.36 6.01 -14.63
C PRO A 132 10.13 4.71 -14.87
N ILE A 133 10.61 4.04 -13.81
CA ILE A 133 11.32 2.76 -13.97
C ILE A 133 10.35 1.67 -14.44
N LEU A 134 9.19 1.57 -13.79
CA LEU A 134 8.10 0.66 -14.20
C LEU A 134 7.62 0.95 -15.62
N SER A 135 7.42 2.23 -15.99
CA SER A 135 6.98 2.59 -17.33
C SER A 135 8.02 2.22 -18.39
N ARG A 136 9.31 2.45 -18.13
CA ARG A 136 10.41 2.02 -19.00
C ARG A 136 10.51 0.50 -19.12
N MET A 137 10.22 -0.25 -18.06
CA MET A 137 10.19 -1.71 -18.09
C MET A 137 9.00 -2.26 -18.89
N ILE A 138 7.83 -1.63 -18.78
CA ILE A 138 6.62 -2.00 -19.54
C ILE A 138 6.81 -1.69 -21.02
N GLU A 139 7.35 -0.52 -21.39
CA GLU A 139 7.70 -0.19 -22.78
C GLU A 139 8.65 -1.23 -23.38
N ARG A 140 9.71 -1.60 -22.65
CA ARG A 140 10.66 -2.63 -23.11
C ARG A 140 10.05 -4.02 -23.32
N THR A 141 8.96 -4.32 -22.62
CA THR A 141 8.24 -5.60 -22.74
C THR A 141 7.27 -5.57 -23.91
N SER A 142 6.75 -4.38 -24.27
CA SER A 142 5.90 -4.16 -25.43
C SER A 142 6.66 -4.21 -26.76
N ASP A 143 7.98 -4.00 -26.75
CA ASP A 143 8.86 -4.02 -27.94
C ASP A 143 9.49 -5.40 -28.23
N ARG A 144 9.09 -6.46 -27.52
CA ARG A 144 9.48 -7.83 -27.89
C ARG A 144 8.42 -8.40 -28.85
N PRO A 145 8.82 -8.91 -30.03
CA PRO A 145 7.90 -9.52 -30.99
C PRO A 145 7.20 -10.77 -30.43
#